data_AF-A0A3B3UP18-F1
#
_entry.id   AF-A0A3B3UP18-F1
#
_cell.length_a   1.000
_cell.length_b   1.000
_cell.length_c   1.000
_cell.angle_alpha   90.00
_cell.angle_beta   90.00
_cell.angle_gamma   90.00
#
_symmetry.space_group_name_H-M   'P 1'
#
loop_
_entity.id
_entity.type
_entity.pdbx_description
1 polymer ?
#
loop_
_entity_poly.entity_id
_entity_poly.type
_entity_poly.pdbx_seq_one_letter_code
_entity_poly.pdbx_strand_id
1 'polypeptide(L)'
;SVGVAYCRIRCFQEAVSCLQRAVEPAAHRPPLLAKVLHNLGAALNGAGDFSSALELHRLAARLYGSQGCRGDQARCFSNLAIASSHLGDDQEAAESFILALQGFRDAGDRLAEVQVCERLAECYLRQKKLKKAVELYKQALSALSHCKEDEGVQDRLVERLTAALQLSLTVTQRPRPNRPRPHLPQPHSSPGHQDVRKLDVAQRLAANQHLDEQRAESPRAEAEKSSGRQAAADPEGGVTPGRHL
;
A
#
# COMPACT_ATOMS: atom_id res chain seq x y z
N SER A 1 35.57 -3.97 5.27
CA SER A 1 36.37 -4.92 6.05
C SER A 1 35.50 -5.53 7.13
N VAL A 2 35.74 -6.80 7.50
CA VAL A 2 34.99 -7.51 8.55
C VAL A 2 34.97 -6.74 9.88
N GLY A 3 36.05 -6.00 10.19
CA GLY A 3 36.14 -5.15 11.38
C GLY A 3 35.06 -4.05 11.47
N VAL A 4 34.72 -3.37 10.37
CA VAL A 4 33.66 -2.34 10.38
C VAL A 4 32.28 -2.95 10.64
N ALA A 5 32.03 -4.13 10.07
CA ALA A 5 30.79 -4.87 10.32
C ALA A 5 30.69 -5.33 11.79
N TYR A 6 31.79 -5.85 12.35
CA TYR A 6 31.84 -6.27 13.74
C TYR A 6 31.63 -5.11 14.72
N CYS A 7 32.27 -3.96 14.47
CA CYS A 7 32.05 -2.75 15.27
C CYS A 7 30.59 -2.29 15.22
N ARG A 8 29.95 -2.31 14.04
CA ARG A 8 28.53 -1.94 13.89
C ARG A 8 27.61 -2.87 14.67
N ILE A 9 27.79 -4.18 14.57
CA ILE A 9 26.99 -5.16 15.32
C ILE A 9 27.13 -4.92 16.82
N ARG A 10 28.36 -4.69 17.31
CA ARG A 10 28.60 -4.39 18.71
C ARG A 10 27.91 -3.10 19.16
N CYS A 11 28.00 -2.02 18.36
CA CYS A 11 27.30 -0.77 18.65
C CYS A 11 25.78 -0.96 18.74
N PHE A 12 25.18 -1.77 17.88
CA PHE A 12 23.74 -2.03 17.95
C PHE A 12 23.36 -2.83 19.20
N GLN A 13 24.15 -3.83 19.58
CA GLN A 13 23.91 -4.59 20.81
C GLN A 13 24.01 -3.70 22.06
N GLU A 14 24.99 -2.81 22.12
CA GLU A 14 25.12 -1.82 23.19
C GLU A 14 23.90 -0.87 23.22
N ALA A 15 23.47 -0.37 22.06
CA ALA A 15 22.29 0.48 21.95
C ALA A 15 21.01 -0.23 22.43
N VAL A 16 20.82 -1.50 22.05
CA VAL A 16 19.69 -2.34 22.51
C VAL A 16 19.69 -2.42 24.04
N SER A 17 20.84 -2.73 24.66
CA SER A 17 20.96 -2.83 26.12
C SER A 17 20.60 -1.51 26.83
N CYS A 18 21.13 -0.38 26.34
CA CYS A 18 20.81 0.94 26.90
C CYS A 18 19.32 1.28 26.75
N LEU A 19 18.72 1.00 25.59
CA LEU A 19 17.33 1.34 25.31
C LEU A 19 16.35 0.43 26.05
N GLN A 20 16.66 -0.86 26.24
CA GLN A 20 15.87 -1.77 27.07
C GLN A 20 15.77 -1.26 28.52
N ARG A 21 16.89 -0.78 29.09
CA ARG A 21 16.90 -0.19 30.44
C ARG A 21 16.11 1.13 30.53
N ALA A 22 15.91 1.81 29.41
CA ALA A 22 15.15 3.06 29.35
C ALA A 22 13.63 2.86 29.19
N VAL A 23 13.15 1.63 28.92
CA VAL A 23 11.71 1.35 28.76
C VAL A 23 10.94 1.59 30.05
N GLU A 24 11.39 1.01 31.16
CA GLU A 24 10.74 1.15 32.48
C GLU A 24 10.64 2.62 32.94
N PRO A 25 11.73 3.42 32.96
CA PRO A 25 11.62 4.84 33.29
C PRO A 25 10.71 5.64 32.33
N ALA A 26 10.58 5.20 31.08
CA ALA A 26 9.74 5.86 30.08
C ALA A 26 8.26 5.43 30.17
N ALA A 27 7.92 4.33 30.86
CA ALA A 27 6.59 3.74 30.87
C ALA A 27 5.49 4.71 31.33
N HIS A 28 5.81 5.61 32.26
CA HIS A 28 4.88 6.62 32.79
C HIS A 28 4.82 7.91 31.94
N ARG A 29 5.49 7.95 30.79
CA ARG A 29 5.58 9.12 29.91
C ARG A 29 5.35 8.69 28.46
N PRO A 30 4.09 8.62 27.98
CA PRO A 30 3.76 8.04 26.67
C PRO A 30 4.56 8.60 25.47
N PRO A 31 4.86 9.92 25.38
CA PRO A 31 5.71 10.44 24.31
C PRO A 31 7.16 9.94 24.38
N LEU A 32 7.72 9.84 25.58
CA LEU A 32 9.06 9.31 25.78
C LEU A 32 9.09 7.80 25.49
N LEU A 33 8.07 7.06 25.93
CA LEU A 33 7.93 5.63 25.67
C LEU A 33 7.90 5.35 24.16
N ALA A 34 7.11 6.10 23.39
CA ALA A 34 7.05 5.96 21.93
C ALA A 34 8.43 6.11 21.29
N LYS A 35 9.20 7.11 21.72
CA LYS A 35 10.56 7.37 21.24
C LYS A 35 11.55 6.26 21.63
N VAL A 36 11.52 5.79 22.87
CA VAL A 36 12.39 4.70 23.34
C VAL A 36 12.09 3.41 22.57
N LEU A 37 10.81 3.06 22.39
CA LEU A 37 10.40 1.86 21.67
C LEU A 37 10.78 1.93 20.18
N HIS A 38 10.57 3.07 19.53
CA HIS A 38 10.99 3.29 18.14
C HIS A 38 12.50 3.09 17.97
N ASN A 39 13.29 3.72 18.85
CA ASN A 39 14.75 3.62 18.81
C ASN A 39 15.22 2.19 19.12
N LEU A 40 14.58 1.50 20.07
CA LEU A 40 14.90 0.11 20.39
C LEU A 40 14.62 -0.81 19.21
N GLY A 41 13.46 -0.64 18.55
CA GLY A 41 13.14 -1.36 17.32
C GLY A 41 14.13 -1.06 16.19
N ALA A 42 14.61 0.18 16.06
CA ALA A 42 15.61 0.54 15.05
C ALA A 42 16.98 -0.10 15.35
N ALA A 43 17.38 -0.15 16.63
CA ALA A 43 18.60 -0.82 17.06
C ALA A 43 18.53 -2.35 16.83
N LEU A 44 17.37 -2.97 17.09
CA LEU A 44 17.14 -4.40 16.81
C LEU A 44 17.18 -4.71 15.31
N ASN A 45 16.59 -3.86 14.45
CA ASN A 45 16.77 -3.95 12.99
C ASN A 45 18.25 -3.92 12.61
N GLY A 46 19.04 -3.01 13.19
CA GLY A 46 20.48 -2.92 12.95
C GLY A 46 21.26 -4.15 13.44
N ALA A 47 20.80 -4.79 14.52
CA ALA A 47 21.34 -6.03 15.07
C ALA A 47 20.88 -7.29 14.32
N GLY A 48 19.91 -7.18 13.41
CA GLY A 48 19.33 -8.30 12.66
C GLY A 48 18.20 -9.05 13.37
N ASP A 49 17.75 -8.58 14.53
CA ASP A 49 16.58 -9.14 15.22
C ASP A 49 15.30 -8.45 14.74
N PHE A 50 14.91 -8.79 13.50
CA PHE A 50 13.75 -8.19 12.84
C PHE A 50 12.43 -8.57 13.49
N SER A 51 12.33 -9.78 14.05
CA SER A 51 11.11 -10.27 14.70
C SER A 51 10.77 -9.44 15.94
N SER A 52 11.74 -9.18 16.81
CA SER A 52 11.55 -8.31 17.97
C SER A 52 11.30 -6.85 17.56
N ALA A 53 11.96 -6.39 16.49
CA ALA A 53 11.79 -5.04 15.98
C ALA A 53 10.35 -4.77 15.49
N LEU A 54 9.69 -5.74 14.84
CA LEU A 54 8.31 -5.61 14.37
C LEU A 54 7.35 -5.23 15.51
N GLU A 55 7.40 -5.96 16.62
CA GLU A 55 6.51 -5.72 17.76
C GLU A 55 6.71 -4.32 18.38
N LEU A 56 7.96 -3.89 18.49
CA LEU A 56 8.27 -2.56 19.03
C LEU A 56 7.86 -1.44 18.09
N HIS A 57 8.07 -1.59 16.78
CA HIS A 57 7.62 -0.59 15.80
C HIS A 57 6.10 -0.51 15.75
N ARG A 58 5.37 -1.63 15.87
CA ARG A 58 3.90 -1.63 16.00
C ARG A 58 3.43 -0.88 17.24
N LEU A 59 4.07 -1.12 18.39
CA LEU A 59 3.73 -0.44 19.63
C LEU A 59 4.03 1.07 19.55
N ALA A 60 5.21 1.44 19.04
CA ALA A 60 5.58 2.85 18.84
C ALA A 60 4.65 3.57 17.85
N ALA A 61 4.28 2.92 16.74
CA ALA A 61 3.34 3.48 15.76
C ALA A 61 1.95 3.75 16.37
N ARG A 62 1.46 2.86 17.25
CA ARG A 62 0.20 3.10 17.98
C ARG A 62 0.30 4.29 18.92
N LEU A 63 1.41 4.40 19.67
CA LEU A 63 1.62 5.52 20.60
C LEU A 63 1.78 6.87 19.88
N TYR A 64 2.55 6.93 18.80
CA TYR A 64 2.64 8.15 18.00
C TYR A 64 1.31 8.50 17.32
N GLY A 65 0.53 7.49 16.93
CA GLY A 65 -0.82 7.67 16.41
C GLY A 65 -1.76 8.34 17.43
N SER A 66 -1.77 7.87 18.68
CA SER A 66 -2.60 8.47 19.74
C SER A 66 -2.15 9.88 20.15
N GLN A 67 -0.90 10.24 19.86
CA GLN A 67 -0.32 11.56 20.10
C GLN A 67 -0.49 12.53 18.91
N GLY A 68 -0.99 12.06 17.77
CA GLY A 68 -1.11 12.86 16.55
C GLY A 68 0.24 13.12 15.83
N CYS A 69 1.32 12.44 16.23
CA CYS A 69 2.65 12.59 15.65
C CYS A 69 2.78 11.80 14.33
N ARG A 70 2.15 12.28 13.26
CA ARG A 70 2.07 11.58 11.96
C ARG A 70 3.43 11.25 11.34
N GLY A 71 4.39 12.18 11.40
CA GLY A 71 5.74 11.94 10.88
C GLY A 71 6.50 10.83 11.62
N ASP A 72 6.42 10.80 12.95
CA ASP A 72 7.07 9.76 13.74
C ASP A 72 6.35 8.41 13.64
N GLN A 73 5.03 8.42 13.52
CA GLN A 73 4.25 7.24 13.17
C GLN A 73 4.69 6.66 11.81
N ALA A 74 4.88 7.51 10.80
CA ALA A 74 5.37 7.10 9.47
C ALA A 74 6.78 6.48 9.52
N ARG A 75 7.68 7.01 10.36
CA ARG A 75 9.01 6.41 10.59
C ARG A 75 8.91 5.02 11.19
N CYS A 76 7.98 4.80 12.11
CA CYS A 76 7.72 3.46 12.65
C CYS A 76 7.26 2.49 11.56
N PHE A 77 6.31 2.90 10.72
CA PHE A 77 5.86 2.07 9.59
C PHE A 77 6.96 1.78 8.57
N SER A 78 7.85 2.75 8.31
CA SER A 78 9.00 2.54 7.43
C SER A 78 9.95 1.48 7.97
N ASN A 79 10.24 1.52 9.27
CA ASN A 79 11.11 0.53 9.92
C ASN A 79 10.44 -0.83 10.07
N LEU A 80 9.12 -0.87 10.26
CA LEU A 80 8.33 -2.09 10.22
C LEU A 80 8.43 -2.74 8.83
N ALA A 81 8.26 -1.95 7.78
CA ALA A 81 8.38 -2.43 6.40
C ALA A 81 9.75 -3.02 6.08
N ILE A 82 10.82 -2.37 6.59
CA ILE A 82 12.19 -2.88 6.47
C ILE A 82 12.32 -4.23 7.17
N ALA A 83 11.81 -4.36 8.41
CA ALA A 83 11.85 -5.60 9.17
C ALA A 83 11.07 -6.73 8.45
N SER A 84 9.83 -6.49 8.02
CA SER A 84 9.02 -7.45 7.26
C SER A 84 9.71 -7.88 5.96
N SER A 85 10.33 -6.94 5.23
CA SER A 85 11.09 -7.25 4.02
C SER A 85 12.29 -8.15 4.29
N HIS A 86 12.99 -7.97 5.42
CA HIS A 86 14.11 -8.84 5.81
C HIS A 86 13.65 -10.24 6.23
N LEU A 87 12.44 -10.36 6.76
CA LEU A 87 11.79 -11.64 7.09
C LEU A 87 11.16 -12.33 5.87
N GLY A 88 11.18 -11.69 4.69
CA GLY A 88 10.64 -12.22 3.45
C GLY A 88 9.14 -11.96 3.24
N ASP A 89 8.50 -11.20 4.12
CA ASP A 89 7.11 -10.77 3.94
C ASP A 89 7.04 -9.47 3.13
N ASP A 90 7.20 -9.61 1.81
CA ASP A 90 7.14 -8.48 0.88
C ASP A 90 5.76 -7.82 0.82
N GLN A 91 4.68 -8.53 1.21
CA GLN A 91 3.32 -8.00 1.17
C GLN A 91 3.09 -7.08 2.38
N GLU A 92 3.42 -7.53 3.59
CA GLU A 92 3.36 -6.69 4.80
C GLU A 92 4.32 -5.49 4.68
N ALA A 93 5.51 -5.70 4.09
CA ALA A 93 6.44 -4.61 3.82
C ALA A 93 5.82 -3.53 2.93
N ALA A 94 5.15 -3.92 1.84
CA ALA A 94 4.50 -2.98 0.94
C ALA A 94 3.34 -2.23 1.63
N GLU A 95 2.52 -2.91 2.41
CA GLU A 95 1.43 -2.28 3.18
C GLU A 95 1.95 -1.25 4.18
N SER A 96 3.03 -1.59 4.88
CA SER A 96 3.67 -0.71 5.85
C SER A 96 4.34 0.50 5.19
N PHE A 97 5.00 0.32 4.04
CA PHE A 97 5.50 1.47 3.28
C PHE A 97 4.39 2.37 2.74
N ILE A 98 3.20 1.84 2.38
CA ILE A 98 2.06 2.67 1.98
C ILE A 98 1.59 3.55 3.16
N LEU A 99 1.49 2.99 4.36
CA LEU A 99 1.14 3.75 5.57
C LEU A 99 2.20 4.81 5.90
N ALA A 100 3.48 4.47 5.76
CA ALA A 100 4.57 5.43 5.92
C ALA A 100 4.49 6.56 4.90
N LEU A 101 4.25 6.23 3.62
CA LEU A 101 4.14 7.21 2.55
C LEU A 101 3.03 8.23 2.82
N GLN A 102 1.86 7.76 3.27
CA GLN A 102 0.77 8.64 3.64
C GLN A 102 1.14 9.53 4.83
N GLY A 103 1.72 8.98 5.89
CA GLY A 103 2.10 9.78 7.06
C GLY A 103 3.20 10.81 6.77
N PHE A 104 4.15 10.53 5.87
CA PHE A 104 5.13 11.54 5.44
C PHE A 104 4.52 12.64 4.57
N ARG A 105 3.56 12.30 3.71
CA ARG A 105 2.78 13.31 2.96
C ARG A 105 1.99 14.22 3.90
N ASP A 106 1.31 13.64 4.88
CA ASP A 106 0.56 14.37 5.90
C ASP A 106 1.47 15.28 6.74
N ALA A 107 2.71 14.86 6.99
CA ALA A 107 3.72 15.64 7.73
C ALA A 107 4.50 16.64 6.84
N GLY A 108 4.34 16.60 5.52
CA GLY A 108 5.10 17.43 4.58
C GLY A 108 6.58 17.06 4.43
N ASP A 109 7.00 15.87 4.87
CA ASP A 109 8.39 15.40 4.79
C ASP A 109 8.67 14.83 3.39
N ARG A 110 9.05 15.72 2.46
CA ARG A 110 9.30 15.37 1.06
C ARG A 110 10.49 14.45 0.85
N LEU A 111 11.54 14.60 1.66
CA LEU A 111 12.71 13.73 1.54
C LEU A 111 12.37 12.30 1.97
N ALA A 112 11.64 12.14 3.08
CA ALA A 112 11.16 10.82 3.50
C ALA A 112 10.14 10.22 2.52
N GLU A 113 9.28 11.05 1.90
CA GLU A 113 8.39 10.63 0.81
C GLU A 113 9.18 9.99 -0.35
N VAL A 114 10.25 10.64 -0.81
CA VAL A 114 11.12 10.12 -1.89
C VAL A 114 11.72 8.76 -1.49
N GLN A 115 12.27 8.66 -0.28
CA GLN A 115 12.91 7.43 0.22
C GLN A 115 11.93 6.27 0.34
N VAL A 116 10.71 6.52 0.83
CA VAL A 116 9.68 5.48 0.94
C VAL A 116 9.15 5.07 -0.43
N CYS A 117 8.96 6.00 -1.37
CA CYS A 117 8.58 5.67 -2.74
C CYS A 117 9.61 4.72 -3.39
N GLU A 118 10.91 5.00 -3.22
CA GLU A 118 11.99 4.16 -3.72
C GLU A 118 11.91 2.74 -3.15
N ARG A 119 11.77 2.61 -1.82
CA ARG A 119 11.69 1.30 -1.14
C ARG A 119 10.41 0.51 -1.48
N LEU A 120 9.26 1.19 -1.57
CA LEU A 120 8.01 0.56 -1.98
C LEU A 120 8.06 0.10 -3.44
N ALA A 121 8.73 0.85 -4.31
CA ALA A 121 8.95 0.43 -5.70
C ALA A 121 9.78 -0.85 -5.76
N GLU A 122 10.83 -0.98 -4.94
CA GLU A 122 11.62 -2.21 -4.81
C GLU A 122 10.78 -3.41 -4.33
N CYS A 123 9.90 -3.23 -3.34
CA CYS A 123 8.94 -4.26 -2.93
C CYS A 123 8.07 -4.71 -4.10
N TYR A 124 7.55 -3.77 -4.89
CA TYR A 124 6.75 -4.10 -6.07
C TYR A 124 7.54 -4.75 -7.21
N LEU A 125 8.84 -4.43 -7.38
CA LEU A 125 9.70 -5.12 -8.32
C LEU A 125 9.90 -6.60 -7.92
N ARG A 126 10.11 -6.89 -6.63
CA ARG A 126 10.21 -8.26 -6.12
C ARG A 126 8.91 -9.04 -6.36
N GLN A 127 7.76 -8.38 -6.14
CA GLN A 127 6.44 -8.93 -6.44
C GLN A 127 6.05 -8.94 -7.94
N LYS A 128 6.96 -8.56 -8.85
CA LYS A 128 6.72 -8.44 -10.30
C LYS A 128 5.58 -7.49 -10.70
N LYS A 129 5.18 -6.57 -9.80
CA LYS A 129 4.20 -5.51 -10.04
C LYS A 129 4.86 -4.29 -10.71
N LEU A 130 5.46 -4.51 -11.89
CA LEU A 130 6.34 -3.54 -12.56
C LEU A 130 5.69 -2.16 -12.81
N LYS A 131 4.42 -2.15 -13.25
CA LYS A 131 3.69 -0.89 -13.48
C LYS A 131 3.61 -0.04 -12.22
N LYS A 132 3.35 -0.65 -11.06
CA LYS A 132 3.27 0.09 -9.79
C LYS A 132 4.64 0.63 -9.37
N ALA A 133 5.71 -0.13 -9.58
CA ALA A 133 7.06 0.33 -9.29
C ALA A 133 7.47 1.54 -10.15
N VAL A 134 7.17 1.51 -11.46
CA VAL A 134 7.42 2.63 -12.38
C VAL A 134 6.70 3.89 -11.92
N GLU A 135 5.42 3.78 -11.54
CA GLU A 135 4.65 4.94 -11.06
C GLU A 135 5.23 5.51 -9.75
N LEU A 136 5.73 4.67 -8.85
CA LEU A 136 6.37 5.14 -7.62
C LEU A 136 7.71 5.85 -7.88
N TYR A 137 8.53 5.37 -8.81
CA TYR A 137 9.76 6.10 -9.18
C TYR A 137 9.46 7.46 -9.81
N LYS A 138 8.41 7.56 -10.64
CA LYS A 138 7.94 8.86 -11.15
C LYS A 138 7.46 9.78 -10.03
N GLN A 139 6.70 9.25 -9.07
CA GLN A 139 6.26 10.01 -7.90
C GLN A 139 7.45 10.50 -7.07
N ALA A 140 8.47 9.65 -6.86
CA ALA A 140 9.70 10.03 -6.17
C ALA A 140 10.43 11.17 -6.89
N LEU A 141 10.58 11.11 -8.21
CA LEU A 141 11.20 12.19 -8.99
C LEU A 141 10.39 13.49 -8.90
N SER A 142 9.06 13.41 -8.96
CA SER A 142 8.21 14.59 -8.79
C SER A 142 8.35 15.20 -7.40
N ALA A 143 8.37 14.40 -6.34
CA ALA A 143 8.54 14.88 -4.97
C ALA A 143 9.93 15.50 -4.76
N LEU A 144 10.97 14.91 -5.37
CA LEU A 144 12.34 15.42 -5.30
C LEU A 144 12.50 16.78 -5.99
N SER A 145 11.74 17.07 -7.05
CA SER A 145 11.79 18.38 -7.72
C SER A 145 11.40 19.56 -6.82
N HIS A 146 10.76 19.28 -5.68
CA HIS A 146 10.41 20.26 -4.65
C HIS A 146 11.45 20.34 -3.51
N CYS A 147 12.51 19.54 -3.56
CA CYS A 147 13.65 19.59 -2.65
C CYS A 147 14.80 20.36 -3.33
N LYS A 148 15.43 21.29 -2.62
CA LYS A 148 16.66 21.95 -3.12
C LYS A 148 17.84 21.00 -2.90
N GLU A 149 18.52 20.66 -3.99
CA GLU A 149 19.82 19.97 -4.04
C GLU A 149 19.81 18.50 -3.59
N ASP A 150 19.62 17.58 -4.53
CA ASP A 150 20.07 16.19 -4.35
C ASP A 150 20.26 15.48 -5.71
N GLU A 151 21.19 15.99 -6.55
CA GLU A 151 21.49 15.43 -7.88
C GLU A 151 21.79 13.93 -7.83
N GLY A 152 22.50 13.46 -6.78
CA GLY A 152 22.80 12.03 -6.61
C GLY A 152 21.57 11.15 -6.30
N VAL A 153 20.53 11.70 -5.67
CA VAL A 153 19.25 10.99 -5.49
C VAL A 153 18.47 10.97 -6.79
N GLN A 154 18.48 12.07 -7.55
CA GLN A 154 17.83 12.14 -8.85
C GLN A 154 18.41 11.11 -9.82
N ASP A 155 19.74 11.05 -9.96
CA ASP A 155 20.42 10.12 -10.87
C ASP A 155 20.10 8.67 -10.53
N ARG A 156 20.15 8.33 -9.23
CA ARG A 156 19.79 6.99 -8.73
C ARG A 156 18.34 6.63 -9.06
N LEU A 157 17.40 7.56 -8.90
CA LEU A 157 15.99 7.33 -9.23
C LEU A 157 15.77 7.17 -10.73
N VAL A 158 16.47 7.94 -11.57
CA VAL A 158 16.43 7.81 -13.03
C VAL A 158 16.98 6.45 -13.47
N GLU A 159 18.09 6.00 -12.89
CA GLU A 159 18.65 4.67 -13.15
C GLU A 159 17.65 3.56 -12.79
N ARG A 160 17.06 3.62 -11.58
CA ARG A 160 16.05 2.65 -11.10
C ARG A 160 14.81 2.62 -11.97
N LEU A 161 14.31 3.79 -12.38
CA LEU A 161 13.18 3.91 -13.30
C LEU A 161 13.49 3.29 -14.66
N THR A 162 14.67 3.58 -15.22
CA THR A 162 15.12 3.04 -16.50
C THR A 162 15.19 1.52 -16.46
N ALA A 163 15.79 0.95 -15.41
CA ALA A 163 15.84 -0.50 -15.21
C ALA A 163 14.44 -1.11 -15.10
N ALA A 164 13.52 -0.49 -14.35
CA ALA A 164 12.13 -0.96 -14.23
C ALA A 164 11.35 -0.93 -15.56
N LEU A 165 11.60 0.10 -16.40
CA LEU A 165 11.00 0.20 -17.74
C LEU A 165 11.55 -0.86 -18.69
N GLN A 166 12.86 -1.09 -18.69
CA GLN A 166 13.49 -2.16 -19.49
C GLN A 166 12.96 -3.54 -19.11
N LEU A 167 12.82 -3.81 -17.80
CA LEU A 167 12.17 -5.03 -17.30
C LEU A 167 10.73 -5.17 -17.80
N SER A 168 9.98 -4.07 -17.86
CA SER A 168 8.60 -4.07 -18.35
C SER A 168 8.51 -4.39 -19.84
N LEU A 169 9.42 -3.83 -20.64
CA LEU A 169 9.49 -4.06 -22.08
C LEU A 169 9.90 -5.49 -22.40
N THR A 170 10.91 -6.03 -21.72
CA THR A 170 11.39 -7.41 -21.93
C THR A 170 10.33 -8.46 -21.58
N VAL A 171 9.54 -8.25 -20.52
CA VAL A 171 8.40 -9.12 -20.18
C VAL A 171 7.33 -9.09 -21.28
N THR A 172 7.08 -7.91 -21.85
CA THR A 172 6.08 -7.72 -22.92
C THR A 172 6.53 -8.33 -24.25
N GLN A 173 7.83 -8.32 -24.54
CA GLN A 173 8.42 -8.81 -25.79
C GLN A 173 8.72 -10.33 -25.81
N ARG A 174 8.49 -11.07 -24.71
CA ARG A 174 8.67 -12.54 -24.73
C ARG A 174 7.72 -13.18 -25.75
N PRO A 175 8.23 -13.93 -26.75
CA PRO A 175 7.39 -14.68 -27.68
C PRO A 175 6.46 -15.60 -26.89
N ARG A 176 5.17 -15.62 -27.23
CA ARG A 176 4.25 -16.61 -26.64
C ARG A 176 4.82 -18.00 -26.92
N PRO A 177 4.94 -18.89 -25.91
CA PRO A 177 5.37 -20.26 -26.17
C PRO A 177 4.44 -20.86 -27.22
N ASN A 178 5.04 -21.43 -28.26
CA ASN A 178 4.34 -22.02 -29.38
C ASN A 178 3.54 -23.22 -28.84
N ARG A 179 2.30 -22.99 -28.39
CA ARG A 179 1.41 -24.09 -27.98
C ARG A 179 1.14 -24.90 -29.25
N PRO A 180 1.52 -26.19 -29.32
CA PRO A 180 1.12 -27.02 -30.45
C PRO A 180 -0.40 -26.95 -30.55
N ARG A 181 -0.91 -26.64 -31.75
CA ARG A 181 -2.35 -26.62 -32.00
C ARG A 181 -2.91 -27.98 -31.58
N PRO A 182 -4.00 -28.03 -30.79
CA PRO A 182 -4.69 -29.29 -30.55
C PRO A 182 -5.00 -29.91 -31.92
N HIS A 183 -4.55 -31.14 -32.14
CA HIS A 183 -4.87 -31.87 -33.36
C HIS A 183 -6.38 -32.10 -33.38
N LEU A 184 -7.10 -31.28 -34.15
CA LEU A 184 -8.49 -31.57 -34.48
C LEU A 184 -8.51 -32.86 -35.32
N PRO A 185 -9.35 -33.85 -34.99
CA PRO A 185 -9.51 -35.03 -35.83
C PRO A 185 -9.87 -34.60 -37.25
N GLN A 186 -9.13 -35.09 -38.23
CA GLN A 186 -9.44 -34.86 -39.65
C GLN A 186 -10.81 -35.47 -39.96
N PRO A 187 -11.75 -34.74 -40.56
CA PRO A 187 -13.01 -35.32 -40.99
C PRO A 187 -12.72 -36.32 -42.12
N HIS A 188 -12.90 -37.60 -41.84
CA HIS A 188 -12.86 -38.64 -42.86
C HIS A 188 -13.99 -38.39 -43.85
N SER A 189 -13.64 -38.24 -45.13
CA SER A 189 -14.56 -38.04 -46.23
C SER A 189 -15.39 -39.31 -46.46
N SER A 190 -16.62 -39.34 -45.95
CA SER A 190 -17.65 -40.26 -46.47
C SER A 190 -18.36 -39.59 -47.66
N PRO A 191 -18.48 -40.24 -48.82
CA PRO A 191 -19.18 -39.68 -49.96
C PRO A 191 -20.68 -39.93 -49.83
N GLY A 192 -21.48 -38.91 -50.10
CA GLY A 192 -22.93 -39.02 -50.27
C GLY A 192 -23.73 -38.38 -49.14
N HIS A 193 -24.14 -37.13 -49.36
CA HIS A 193 -25.55 -36.75 -49.49
C HIS A 193 -25.64 -35.22 -49.53
N GLN A 194 -26.09 -34.72 -50.67
CA GLN A 194 -26.77 -33.43 -50.78
C GLN A 194 -27.97 -33.43 -49.81
N ASP A 195 -28.39 -32.24 -49.40
CA ASP A 195 -29.63 -31.95 -48.65
C ASP A 195 -29.60 -31.94 -47.11
N VAL A 196 -28.77 -31.12 -46.46
CA VAL A 196 -29.19 -30.41 -45.22
C VAL A 196 -28.44 -29.07 -45.05
N ARG A 197 -28.59 -28.12 -45.99
CA ARG A 197 -28.07 -26.73 -45.82
C ARG A 197 -29.18 -25.68 -45.77
N LYS A 198 -30.35 -26.02 -45.19
CA LYS A 198 -31.46 -25.06 -45.10
C LYS A 198 -32.13 -24.90 -43.73
N LEU A 199 -31.60 -25.43 -42.62
CA LEU A 199 -32.31 -25.32 -41.34
C LEU A 199 -31.60 -24.65 -40.13
N ASP A 200 -30.37 -24.15 -40.23
CA ASP A 200 -29.66 -23.66 -39.03
C ASP A 200 -29.34 -22.15 -38.99
N VAL A 201 -29.79 -21.39 -40.01
CA VAL A 201 -29.64 -19.91 -40.01
C VAL A 201 -30.84 -19.24 -39.32
N ALA A 202 -32.02 -19.86 -39.34
CA ALA A 202 -33.21 -19.32 -38.69
C ALA A 202 -33.18 -19.43 -37.15
N GLN A 203 -32.54 -20.47 -36.59
CA GLN A 203 -32.45 -20.66 -35.14
C GLN A 203 -31.43 -19.73 -34.46
N ARG A 204 -30.41 -19.27 -35.18
CA ARG A 204 -29.40 -18.35 -34.65
C ARG A 204 -29.85 -16.88 -34.60
N LEU A 205 -30.83 -16.50 -35.41
CA LEU A 205 -31.42 -15.16 -35.39
C LEU A 205 -32.47 -15.00 -34.27
N ALA A 206 -33.14 -16.09 -33.85
CA ALA A 206 -34.09 -16.06 -32.73
C ALA A 206 -33.41 -15.99 -31.34
N ALA A 207 -32.20 -16.53 -31.19
CA ALA A 207 -31.48 -16.51 -29.91
C ALA A 207 -30.90 -15.13 -29.54
N ASN A 208 -30.69 -14.24 -30.52
CA ASN A 208 -30.17 -12.89 -30.30
C ASN A 208 -31.26 -11.84 -30.06
N GLN A 209 -32.54 -12.14 -30.29
CA GLN A 209 -33.66 -11.23 -29.98
C GLN A 209 -34.14 -11.36 -28.52
N HIS A 210 -33.90 -12.49 -27.85
CA HIS A 210 -34.33 -12.71 -26.47
C HIS A 210 -33.42 -12.11 -25.39
N LEU A 211 -32.22 -11.63 -25.73
CA LEU A 211 -31.28 -11.02 -24.77
C LEU A 211 -31.43 -9.49 -24.64
N ASP A 212 -32.05 -8.82 -25.63
CA ASP A 212 -32.29 -7.38 -25.57
C ASP A 212 -33.62 -7.02 -24.88
N GLU A 213 -34.60 -7.94 -24.81
CA GLU A 213 -35.87 -7.71 -24.12
C GLU A 213 -35.80 -7.90 -22.59
N GLN A 214 -34.80 -8.61 -22.05
CA GLN A 214 -34.61 -8.77 -20.60
C GLN A 214 -33.75 -7.68 -19.95
N ARG A 215 -33.29 -6.68 -20.72
CA ARG A 215 -32.53 -5.51 -20.21
C ARG A 215 -33.38 -4.25 -20.06
N ALA A 216 -34.66 -4.29 -20.44
CA ALA A 216 -35.53 -3.12 -20.49
C ALA A 216 -36.59 -3.05 -19.36
N GLU A 217 -36.71 -4.06 -18.49
CA GLU A 217 -37.71 -4.07 -17.42
C GLU A 217 -37.10 -4.25 -16.03
N SER A 218 -36.81 -3.13 -15.36
CA SER A 218 -36.96 -3.02 -13.91
C SER A 218 -37.27 -1.55 -13.53
N PRO A 219 -38.31 -1.28 -12.72
CA PRO A 219 -38.97 0.02 -12.70
C PRO A 219 -38.32 1.02 -11.73
N ARG A 220 -38.24 2.28 -12.17
CA ARG A 220 -38.09 3.46 -11.31
C ARG A 220 -39.44 3.77 -10.64
N ALA A 221 -39.49 3.70 -9.32
CA ALA A 221 -40.53 4.23 -8.44
C ALA A 221 -39.89 4.29 -7.03
N GLU A 222 -39.94 5.34 -6.21
CA GLU A 222 -40.82 6.50 -6.12
C GLU A 222 -40.06 7.66 -5.48
N ALA A 223 -40.42 8.87 -5.89
CA ALA A 223 -40.19 10.09 -5.13
C ALA A 223 -41.52 10.52 -4.47
N GLU A 224 -41.39 11.24 -3.36
CA GLU A 224 -42.38 12.12 -2.73
C GLU A 224 -43.44 11.51 -1.79
N LYS A 225 -43.28 11.80 -0.48
CA LYS A 225 -44.19 12.69 0.28
C LYS A 225 -43.81 12.71 1.78
N SER A 226 -43.30 13.83 2.28
CA SER A 226 -43.81 14.44 3.52
C SER A 226 -43.28 15.88 3.66
N SER A 227 -44.00 16.80 3.01
CA SER A 227 -44.13 18.17 3.50
C SER A 227 -45.33 18.20 4.43
N GLY A 228 -45.13 18.65 5.67
CA GLY A 228 -46.17 18.74 6.70
C GLY A 228 -45.73 19.63 7.85
N ARG A 229 -45.88 20.94 7.65
CA ARG A 229 -45.80 22.01 8.66
C ARG A 229 -46.74 21.75 9.84
N GLN A 230 -46.28 22.03 11.06
CA GLN A 230 -46.96 22.87 12.06
C GLN A 230 -45.96 23.08 13.23
N ALA A 231 -45.38 24.26 13.46
CA ALA A 231 -45.95 25.52 13.95
C ALA A 231 -46.31 25.52 15.45
N ALA A 232 -45.64 26.45 16.15
CA ALA A 232 -46.12 27.27 17.26
C ALA A 232 -45.80 26.87 18.71
N ALA A 233 -45.17 27.86 19.38
CA ALA A 233 -45.42 28.36 20.73
C ALA A 233 -44.86 27.53 21.92
N ASP A 234 -44.31 28.10 22.99
CA ASP A 234 -43.71 29.41 23.35
C ASP A 234 -43.11 29.21 24.79
N PRO A 235 -42.69 30.22 25.59
CA PRO A 235 -41.51 30.16 26.45
C PRO A 235 -41.82 29.97 27.95
N GLU A 236 -40.82 30.30 28.79
CA GLU A 236 -40.77 30.34 30.27
C GLU A 236 -40.20 29.07 30.94
N GLY A 237 -39.32 29.11 31.94
CA GLY A 237 -38.78 30.17 32.79
C GLY A 237 -38.04 29.53 33.98
N GLY A 238 -37.15 30.30 34.64
CA GLY A 238 -36.47 29.94 35.90
C GLY A 238 -34.99 29.61 35.70
N VAL A 239 -34.01 30.50 35.88
CA VAL A 239 -33.62 31.29 37.07
C VAL A 239 -33.46 30.42 38.32
N THR A 240 -32.22 30.08 38.67
CA THR A 240 -31.53 30.62 39.87
C THR A 240 -30.09 30.12 39.97
N PRO A 241 -29.13 31.00 40.33
CA PRO A 241 -27.79 30.65 40.79
C PRO A 241 -27.68 30.76 42.32
N GLY A 242 -26.78 29.98 42.94
CA GLY A 242 -26.33 30.22 44.33
C GLY A 242 -25.14 29.30 44.65
N ARG A 243 -23.91 29.80 44.72
CA ARG A 243 -23.21 30.56 45.79
C ARG A 243 -22.75 29.70 46.99
N HIS A 244 -21.43 29.73 47.20
CA HIS A 244 -20.65 29.68 48.44
C HIS A 244 -21.29 29.07 49.70
N LEU A 245 -20.64 28.04 50.26
CA LEU A 245 -19.65 28.13 51.35
C LEU A 245 -18.82 26.84 51.39
#